data_AF-A0A4Q2JSN0-F1
#
_entry.id   AF-A0A4Q2JSN0-F1
#
_cell.length_a   1.000
_cell.length_b   1.000
_cell.length_c   1.000
_cell.angle_alpha   90.00
_cell.angle_beta   90.00
_cell.angle_gamma   90.00
#
_symmetry.space_group_name_H-M   'P 1'
#
loop_
_entity.id
_entity.type
_entity.pdbx_description
1 polymer ?
#
loop_
_entity_poly.entity_id
_entity_poly.type
_entity_poly.pdbx_seq_one_letter_code
_entity_poly.pdbx_strand_id
1 'polypeptide(L)'
;MKRWAAGTAATVIGGALILSTGALGSAVETEAAWSGPEQATGSFAALTVPRPVLGPTCTLVPGLAGLTPVITVTWTVPAGSGFTSSNAQYGVGDLSGLEVIVGPLLGSVTTTGPVSGVYTTKFDSGLLSGLLGGTKSVAVRFVHSSGWTSAWSQANASMGLAGTNPQCTVVP
;
A
#
# COMPACT_ATOMS: atom_id res chain seq x y z
N MET A 1 2.79 -40.64 -36.02
CA MET A 1 3.80 -40.13 -36.98
C MET A 1 4.66 -39.14 -36.19
N LYS A 2 5.96 -39.26 -35.97
CA LYS A 2 7.08 -39.69 -36.82
C LYS A 2 8.22 -40.14 -35.87
N ARG A 3 8.70 -41.38 -36.01
CA ARG A 3 9.85 -41.99 -35.30
C ARG A 3 11.06 -41.94 -36.23
N TRP A 4 12.20 -41.40 -35.83
CA TRP A 4 13.52 -41.59 -36.48
C TRP A 4 14.60 -41.23 -35.44
N ALA A 5 15.75 -41.88 -35.28
CA ALA A 5 16.27 -43.20 -35.62
C ALA A 5 17.57 -43.35 -34.80
N ALA A 6 17.94 -44.58 -34.48
CA ALA A 6 19.16 -44.93 -33.76
C ALA A 6 20.43 -44.74 -34.62
N GLY A 7 21.57 -44.56 -33.96
CA GLY A 7 22.90 -44.63 -34.55
C GLY A 7 23.85 -45.31 -33.56
N THR A 8 24.10 -46.59 -33.79
CA THR A 8 25.00 -47.48 -33.05
C THR A 8 26.44 -47.43 -33.58
N ALA A 9 27.36 -48.00 -32.80
CA ALA A 9 28.67 -48.57 -33.15
C ALA A 9 29.92 -47.70 -32.94
N ALA A 10 31.08 -48.20 -32.50
CA ALA A 10 31.48 -49.43 -31.80
C ALA A 10 33.01 -49.34 -31.51
N THR A 11 33.49 -49.99 -30.45
CA THR A 11 34.82 -50.69 -30.29
C THR A 11 36.14 -49.89 -30.48
N VAL A 12 37.30 -50.15 -29.85
CA VAL A 12 37.91 -51.33 -29.20
C VAL A 12 39.28 -50.95 -28.56
N ILE A 13 39.73 -51.71 -27.54
CA ILE A 13 41.14 -51.97 -27.09
C ILE A 13 41.93 -50.74 -26.56
N GLY A 14 42.55 -50.70 -25.38
CA GLY A 14 43.17 -51.75 -24.56
C GLY A 14 44.64 -51.38 -24.36
N GLY A 15 45.15 -51.47 -23.13
CA GLY A 15 46.60 -51.44 -22.87
C GLY A 15 47.09 -50.38 -21.89
N ALA A 16 47.24 -50.80 -20.63
CA ALA A 16 48.34 -50.47 -19.70
C ALA A 16 48.92 -49.04 -19.68
N LEU A 17 48.57 -48.28 -18.65
CA LEU A 17 49.46 -47.31 -18.00
C LEU A 17 49.27 -47.45 -16.48
N ILE A 18 49.99 -48.37 -15.85
CA ILE A 18 51.23 -48.10 -15.10
C ILE A 18 51.00 -47.03 -14.02
N LEU A 19 50.65 -47.53 -12.81
CA LEU A 19 51.37 -47.26 -11.56
C LEU A 19 52.03 -45.87 -11.47
N SER A 20 51.22 -44.84 -11.21
CA SER A 20 51.69 -43.56 -10.69
C SER A 20 50.79 -43.06 -9.55
N THR A 21 50.41 -43.96 -8.63
CA THR A 21 49.69 -43.62 -7.39
C THR A 21 50.61 -43.23 -6.23
N GLY A 22 51.92 -43.15 -6.47
CA GLY A 22 52.95 -42.98 -5.42
C GLY A 22 53.39 -41.55 -5.12
N ALA A 23 52.73 -40.53 -5.67
CA ALA A 23 53.03 -39.13 -5.36
C ALA A 23 51.73 -38.35 -5.10
N LEU A 24 50.83 -38.92 -4.30
CA LEU A 24 49.85 -38.10 -3.60
C LEU A 24 50.64 -37.31 -2.55
N GLY A 25 51.20 -36.17 -2.96
CA GLY A 25 51.72 -35.19 -2.01
C GLY A 25 50.64 -34.99 -0.96
N SER A 26 50.99 -35.16 0.32
CA SER A 26 50.08 -34.98 1.44
C SER A 26 49.22 -33.76 1.16
N ALA A 27 47.89 -33.91 1.18
CA ALA A 27 46.97 -32.80 0.96
C ALA A 27 47.41 -31.68 1.91
N VAL A 28 47.99 -30.63 1.34
CA VAL A 28 48.41 -29.46 2.11
C VAL A 28 47.12 -28.86 2.60
N GLU A 29 46.85 -28.96 3.91
CA GLU A 29 45.71 -28.28 4.50
C GLU A 29 45.95 -26.77 4.32
N THR A 30 45.33 -26.21 3.29
CA THR A 30 45.21 -24.77 3.14
C THR A 30 44.23 -24.31 4.21
N GLU A 31 44.78 -23.92 5.35
CA GLU A 31 44.11 -23.12 6.38
C GLU A 31 43.60 -21.83 5.72
N ALA A 32 42.38 -21.87 5.18
CA ALA A 32 41.69 -20.68 4.69
C ALA A 32 41.24 -19.86 5.92
N ALA A 33 42.16 -19.08 6.48
CA ALA A 33 41.86 -18.16 7.56
C ALA A 33 41.11 -16.95 7.00
N TRP A 34 39.79 -16.91 7.19
CA TRP A 34 38.95 -15.73 6.99
C TRP A 34 39.19 -14.74 8.13
N SER A 35 40.40 -14.18 8.22
CA SER A 35 40.84 -13.34 9.34
C SER A 35 40.83 -11.84 9.05
N GLY A 36 40.35 -11.43 7.88
CA GLY A 36 40.16 -10.01 7.57
C GLY A 36 38.87 -9.48 8.20
N PRO A 37 38.92 -8.56 9.18
CA PRO A 37 37.73 -7.82 9.58
C PRO A 37 37.31 -6.88 8.45
N GLU A 38 36.31 -7.27 7.67
CA GLU A 38 35.63 -6.36 6.76
C GLU A 38 34.61 -5.53 7.55
N GLN A 39 34.99 -4.29 7.90
CA GLN A 39 34.05 -3.33 8.46
C GLN A 39 33.51 -2.44 7.35
N ALA A 40 32.21 -2.56 7.08
CA ALA A 40 31.46 -1.58 6.31
C ALA A 40 30.65 -0.70 7.27
N THR A 41 30.75 0.62 7.08
CA THR A 41 29.87 1.58 7.75
C THR A 41 28.85 2.11 6.75
N GLY A 42 27.63 2.29 7.21
CA GLY A 42 26.54 2.84 6.42
C GLY A 42 25.57 3.58 7.33
N SER A 43 24.83 4.52 6.76
CA SER A 43 23.72 5.17 7.45
C SER A 43 22.40 4.73 6.81
N PHE A 44 21.39 4.54 7.66
CA PHE A 44 20.03 4.28 7.23
C PHE A 44 19.15 5.40 7.81
N ALA A 45 18.24 5.90 6.99
CA ALA A 45 17.21 6.81 7.43
C ALA A 45 15.85 6.12 7.26
N ALA A 46 14.99 6.21 8.27
CA ALA A 46 13.62 5.77 8.14
C ALA A 46 12.86 6.76 7.24
N LEU A 47 12.18 6.23 6.21
CA LEU A 47 11.23 7.01 5.43
C LEU A 47 9.96 7.19 6.26
N THR A 48 9.56 8.44 6.49
CA THR A 48 8.27 8.76 7.11
C THR A 48 7.31 9.24 6.05
N VAL A 49 6.18 8.53 5.87
CA VAL A 49 5.06 8.99 5.04
C VAL A 49 4.11 9.77 5.96
N PRO A 50 4.04 11.10 5.85
CA PRO A 50 3.24 11.89 6.75
C PRO A 50 1.75 11.63 6.49
N ARG A 51 0.92 11.83 7.51
CA ARG A 51 -0.54 11.66 7.42
C ARG A 51 -1.19 12.98 6.95
N PRO A 52 -2.22 12.96 6.08
CA PRO A 52 -2.98 14.17 5.75
C PRO A 52 -3.62 14.80 7.00
N VAL A 53 -3.67 16.12 7.13
CA VAL A 53 -4.29 16.74 8.30
C VAL A 53 -5.74 17.06 7.97
N LEU A 54 -6.71 16.41 8.63
CA LEU A 54 -8.11 16.79 8.48
C LEU A 54 -8.33 18.18 9.07
N GLY A 55 -9.05 19.02 8.33
CA GLY A 55 -9.49 20.33 8.77
C GLY A 55 -10.66 20.25 9.75
N PRO A 56 -11.11 21.39 10.31
CA PRO A 56 -12.22 21.42 11.26
C PRO A 56 -13.57 21.11 10.60
N THR A 57 -13.63 21.04 9.27
CA THR A 57 -14.88 20.90 8.52
C THR A 57 -15.13 19.44 8.16
N CYS A 58 -16.14 18.87 8.81
CA CYS A 58 -16.79 17.61 8.46
C CYS A 58 -18.29 17.94 8.36
N THR A 59 -18.89 17.72 7.19
CA THR A 59 -20.33 17.95 7.01
C THR A 59 -20.97 16.72 6.39
N LEU A 60 -22.15 16.38 6.89
CA LEU A 60 -22.98 15.32 6.36
C LEU A 60 -24.29 15.96 5.86
N VAL A 61 -24.50 15.89 4.55
CA VAL A 61 -25.77 16.30 3.93
C VAL A 61 -26.55 15.03 3.62
N PRO A 62 -27.67 14.74 4.30
CA PRO A 62 -28.38 13.47 4.15
C PRO A 62 -29.08 13.29 2.79
N GLY A 63 -29.40 14.38 2.08
CA GLY A 63 -30.17 14.32 0.84
C GLY A 63 -31.64 13.96 1.06
N LEU A 64 -32.36 13.62 0.00
CA LEU A 64 -33.80 13.33 0.07
C LEU A 64 -34.05 12.08 0.93
N ALA A 65 -34.70 12.26 2.09
CA ALA A 65 -34.98 11.21 3.06
C ALA A 65 -33.75 10.36 3.47
N GLY A 66 -32.54 10.94 3.42
CA GLY A 66 -31.31 10.20 3.75
C GLY A 66 -30.82 9.22 2.67
N LEU A 67 -31.48 9.17 1.50
CA LEU A 67 -31.16 8.21 0.43
C LEU A 67 -29.94 8.61 -0.41
N THR A 68 -29.59 9.89 -0.39
CA THR A 68 -28.51 10.47 -1.21
C THR A 68 -27.51 11.23 -0.34
N PRO A 69 -26.93 10.59 0.69
CA PRO A 69 -26.06 11.30 1.59
C PRO A 69 -24.73 11.66 0.92
N VAL A 70 -24.18 12.80 1.32
CA VAL A 70 -22.86 13.27 0.90
C VAL A 70 -22.09 13.70 2.13
N ILE A 71 -20.93 13.09 2.35
CA ILE A 71 -19.98 13.51 3.40
C ILE A 71 -18.93 14.38 2.75
N THR A 72 -18.74 15.59 3.26
CA THR A 72 -17.67 16.50 2.82
C THR A 72 -16.68 16.72 3.95
N VAL A 73 -15.41 16.44 3.67
CA VAL A 73 -14.29 16.67 4.60
C VAL A 73 -13.27 17.59 3.95
N THR A 74 -12.66 18.45 4.77
CA THR A 74 -11.50 19.24 4.35
C THR A 74 -10.22 18.63 4.89
N TRP A 75 -9.13 18.75 4.14
CA TRP A 75 -7.82 18.29 4.60
C TRP A 75 -6.68 19.05 3.92
N THR A 76 -5.50 19.01 4.54
CA THR A 76 -4.29 19.66 4.04
C THR A 76 -3.14 18.65 3.93
N VAL A 77 -2.21 18.97 3.05
CA VAL A 77 -0.93 18.28 2.96
C VAL A 77 0.02 18.92 3.99
N PRO A 78 0.72 18.14 4.83
CA PRO A 78 1.75 18.64 5.72
C PRO A 78 2.85 19.40 4.95
N ALA A 79 3.20 20.59 5.42
CA ALA A 79 4.19 21.45 4.77
C ALA A 79 5.54 20.73 4.61
N GLY A 80 6.20 20.95 3.47
CA GLY A 80 7.52 20.37 3.17
C GLY A 80 7.52 18.87 2.86
N SER A 81 6.37 18.21 2.83
CA SER A 81 6.30 16.76 2.58
C SER A 81 6.44 16.35 1.11
N GLY A 82 6.16 17.26 0.16
CA GLY A 82 6.18 16.97 -1.28
C GLY A 82 4.99 16.14 -1.79
N PHE A 83 4.05 15.76 -0.91
CA PHE A 83 2.84 15.03 -1.30
C PHE A 83 1.81 15.95 -1.95
N THR A 84 0.92 15.40 -2.76
CA THR A 84 -0.24 16.11 -3.33
C THR A 84 -1.49 15.23 -3.28
N SER A 85 -2.61 15.72 -3.80
CA SER A 85 -3.82 14.90 -3.97
C SER A 85 -3.60 13.67 -4.88
N SER A 86 -2.59 13.67 -5.76
CA SER A 86 -2.27 12.47 -6.56
C SER A 86 -1.74 11.32 -5.73
N ASN A 87 -1.22 11.59 -4.54
CA ASN A 87 -0.76 10.58 -3.59
C ASN A 87 -1.86 10.15 -2.61
N ALA A 88 -3.02 10.82 -2.64
CA ALA A 88 -4.09 10.55 -1.71
C ALA A 88 -4.80 9.25 -2.09
N GLN A 89 -5.06 8.44 -1.09
CA GLN A 89 -5.92 7.27 -1.18
C GLN A 89 -7.06 7.45 -0.19
N TYR A 90 -8.24 7.05 -0.60
CA TYR A 90 -9.47 7.24 0.15
C TYR A 90 -9.96 5.91 0.72
N GLY A 91 -10.60 5.98 1.87
CA GLY A 91 -11.21 4.84 2.53
C GLY A 91 -12.63 5.14 2.96
N VAL A 92 -13.47 4.12 2.95
CA VAL A 92 -14.82 4.13 3.53
C VAL A 92 -15.03 2.83 4.31
N GLY A 93 -15.83 2.89 5.36
CA GLY A 93 -16.20 1.70 6.10
C GLY A 93 -17.12 2.01 7.26
N ASP A 94 -17.25 1.04 8.14
CA ASP A 94 -17.95 1.18 9.41
C ASP A 94 -16.93 1.47 10.53
N LEU A 95 -17.41 1.63 11.76
CA LEU A 95 -16.53 1.83 12.92
C LEU A 95 -15.56 0.66 13.18
N SER A 96 -15.84 -0.52 12.62
CA SER A 96 -15.02 -1.72 12.76
C SER A 96 -13.84 -1.80 11.78
N GLY A 97 -13.75 -0.94 10.77
CA GLY A 97 -12.65 -0.96 9.82
C GLY A 97 -12.86 -0.08 8.58
N LEU A 98 -11.74 0.40 8.02
CA LEU A 98 -11.71 1.19 6.79
C LEU A 98 -11.26 0.31 5.62
N GLU A 99 -12.05 0.32 4.55
CA GLU A 99 -11.70 -0.33 3.29
C GLU A 99 -11.22 0.72 2.28
N VAL A 100 -10.20 0.37 1.50
CA VAL A 100 -9.68 1.24 0.46
C VAL A 100 -10.67 1.32 -0.69
N ILE A 101 -10.98 2.54 -1.11
CA ILE A 101 -11.81 2.77 -2.29
C ILE A 101 -10.94 2.57 -3.54
N VAL A 102 -11.30 1.59 -4.36
CA VAL A 102 -10.56 1.23 -5.59
C VAL A 102 -11.48 1.17 -6.81
N GLY A 103 -10.89 1.33 -7.99
CA GLY A 103 -11.57 1.06 -9.25
C GLY A 103 -12.81 1.94 -9.49
N PRO A 104 -13.96 1.39 -9.93
CA PRO A 104 -15.16 2.16 -10.27
C PRO A 104 -15.72 3.01 -9.12
N LEU A 105 -15.46 2.60 -7.87
CA LEU A 105 -15.93 3.28 -6.67
C LEU A 105 -15.26 4.64 -6.44
N LEU A 106 -14.13 4.92 -7.12
CA LEU A 106 -13.52 6.25 -7.12
C LEU A 106 -14.41 7.30 -7.77
N GLY A 107 -15.35 6.92 -8.64
CA GLY A 107 -16.34 7.84 -9.20
C GLY A 107 -17.26 8.47 -8.14
N SER A 108 -17.35 7.86 -6.96
CA SER A 108 -18.13 8.35 -5.81
C SER A 108 -17.29 9.16 -4.82
N VAL A 109 -16.02 9.46 -5.16
CA VAL A 109 -15.15 10.33 -4.38
C VAL A 109 -14.63 11.44 -5.27
N THR A 110 -15.02 12.68 -4.97
CA THR A 110 -14.54 13.86 -5.70
C THR A 110 -13.70 14.73 -4.81
N THR A 111 -12.46 15.01 -5.21
CA THR A 111 -11.57 15.93 -4.51
C THR A 111 -11.28 17.16 -5.35
N THR A 112 -11.49 18.34 -4.76
CA THR A 112 -11.22 19.64 -5.39
C THR A 112 -10.22 20.46 -4.58
N GLY A 113 -9.56 21.41 -5.24
CA GLY A 113 -8.55 22.28 -4.63
C GLY A 113 -7.12 21.91 -5.08
N PRO A 114 -6.09 22.42 -4.38
CA PRO A 114 -6.20 23.14 -3.11
C PRO A 114 -6.62 24.61 -3.30
N VAL A 115 -7.49 25.11 -2.42
CA VAL A 115 -7.76 26.55 -2.26
C VAL A 115 -7.14 26.98 -0.94
N SER A 116 -6.16 27.89 -0.98
CA SER A 116 -5.37 28.28 0.20
C SER A 116 -4.73 27.09 0.94
N GLY A 117 -4.27 26.07 0.20
CA GLY A 117 -3.65 24.87 0.76
C GLY A 117 -4.62 23.80 1.29
N VAL A 118 -5.93 24.02 1.18
CA VAL A 118 -6.99 23.11 1.66
C VAL A 118 -7.65 22.37 0.50
N TYR A 119 -7.65 21.05 0.58
CA TYR A 119 -8.42 20.16 -0.29
C TYR A 119 -9.79 19.90 0.32
N THR A 120 -10.79 19.75 -0.55
CA THR A 120 -12.14 19.36 -0.16
C THR A 120 -12.48 18.06 -0.86
N THR A 121 -12.81 17.02 -0.09
CA THR A 121 -13.21 15.71 -0.61
C THR A 121 -14.65 15.43 -0.25
N LYS A 122 -15.43 15.01 -1.25
CA LYS A 122 -16.81 14.57 -1.13
C LYS A 122 -16.89 13.06 -1.34
N PHE A 123 -17.62 12.39 -0.45
CA PHE A 123 -17.97 10.97 -0.55
C PHE A 123 -19.47 10.87 -0.78
N ASP A 124 -19.86 10.30 -1.92
CA ASP A 124 -21.24 10.24 -2.37
C ASP A 124 -21.96 8.94 -1.95
N SER A 125 -23.28 8.99 -2.03
CA SER A 125 -24.22 7.94 -1.59
C SER A 125 -23.90 6.50 -2.01
N GLY A 126 -23.26 6.30 -3.16
CA GLY A 126 -22.85 4.97 -3.63
C GLY A 126 -21.90 4.23 -2.68
N LEU A 127 -21.18 4.95 -1.82
CA LEU A 127 -20.27 4.40 -0.81
C LEU A 127 -20.88 4.35 0.59
N LEU A 128 -22.00 5.01 0.79
CA LEU A 128 -22.59 5.28 2.10
C LEU A 128 -23.84 4.42 2.35
N SER A 129 -23.97 3.31 1.63
CA SER A 129 -25.01 2.32 1.90
C SER A 129 -24.92 1.85 3.35
N GLY A 130 -26.02 1.97 4.10
CA GLY A 130 -26.08 1.65 5.53
C GLY A 130 -25.84 2.84 6.47
N LEU A 131 -25.65 4.05 5.96
CA LEU A 131 -25.61 5.26 6.80
C LEU A 131 -26.99 5.65 7.36
N LEU A 132 -28.07 5.20 6.71
CA LEU A 132 -29.44 5.37 7.20
C LEU A 132 -29.65 4.66 8.53
N GLY A 133 -29.76 5.43 9.61
CA GLY A 133 -29.88 4.89 10.96
C GLY A 133 -28.57 4.33 11.52
N GLY A 134 -27.43 4.65 10.90
CA GLY A 134 -26.12 4.11 11.24
C GLY A 134 -25.01 5.16 11.26
N THR A 135 -23.79 4.66 11.34
CA THR A 135 -22.55 5.45 11.32
C THR A 135 -21.63 4.91 10.24
N LYS A 136 -21.02 5.80 9.46
CA LYS A 136 -19.96 5.49 8.50
C LYS A 136 -18.72 6.27 8.82
N SER A 137 -17.59 5.69 8.47
CA SER A 137 -16.27 6.29 8.58
C SER A 137 -15.72 6.53 7.18
N VAL A 138 -15.23 7.75 6.95
CA VAL A 138 -14.51 8.12 5.73
C VAL A 138 -13.11 8.53 6.10
N ALA A 139 -12.15 8.25 5.24
CA ALA A 139 -10.76 8.53 5.53
C ALA A 139 -9.92 8.87 4.31
N VAL A 140 -8.80 9.54 4.57
CA VAL A 140 -7.77 9.85 3.59
C VAL A 140 -6.40 9.47 4.16
N ARG A 141 -5.52 8.91 3.32
CA ARG A 141 -4.11 8.64 3.64
C ARG A 141 -3.23 8.95 2.43
N PHE A 142 -1.92 9.04 2.63
CA PHE A 142 -0.99 9.14 1.53
C PHE A 142 -0.32 7.80 1.20
N VAL A 143 -0.03 7.61 -0.08
CA VAL A 143 0.76 6.50 -0.62
C VAL A 143 2.02 7.08 -1.26
N HIS A 144 3.18 6.64 -0.78
CA HIS A 144 4.47 6.99 -1.34
C HIS A 144 4.81 6.08 -2.53
N SER A 145 5.71 6.54 -3.42
CA SER A 145 6.11 5.79 -4.62
C SER A 145 6.76 4.43 -4.33
N SER A 146 7.32 4.26 -3.14
CA SER A 146 7.87 2.98 -2.66
C SER A 146 6.81 2.00 -2.11
N GLY A 147 5.53 2.38 -2.11
CA GLY A 147 4.42 1.56 -1.61
C GLY A 147 4.11 1.75 -0.12
N TRP A 148 4.93 2.48 0.63
CA TRP A 148 4.64 2.83 2.01
C TRP A 148 3.43 3.77 2.11
N THR A 149 2.59 3.55 3.12
CA THR A 149 1.38 4.34 3.35
C THR A 149 1.41 5.03 4.70
N SER A 150 0.81 6.21 4.81
CA SER A 150 0.57 6.85 6.10
C SER A 150 -0.55 6.15 6.88
N ALA A 151 -0.68 6.49 8.17
CA ALA A 151 -1.91 6.25 8.90
C ALA A 151 -3.11 6.98 8.25
N TRP A 152 -4.32 6.48 8.52
CA TRP A 152 -5.56 7.11 8.07
C TRP A 152 -5.88 8.36 8.88
N SER A 153 -6.36 9.39 8.20
CA SER A 153 -7.08 10.50 8.81
C SER A 153 -8.56 10.30 8.58
N GLN A 154 -9.31 10.13 9.67
CA GLN A 154 -10.67 9.63 9.61
C GLN A 154 -11.68 10.67 10.12
N ALA A 155 -12.86 10.65 9.53
CA ALA A 155 -14.04 11.33 10.01
C ALA A 155 -15.19 10.32 10.10
N ASN A 156 -16.01 10.46 11.15
CA ASN A 156 -17.19 9.64 11.38
C ASN A 156 -18.43 10.48 11.08
N ALA A 157 -19.32 9.95 10.27
CA ALA A 157 -20.59 10.55 9.94
C ALA A 157 -21.72 9.62 10.39
N SER A 158 -22.78 10.19 10.98
CA SER A 158 -23.95 9.42 11.42
C SER A 158 -25.23 10.19 11.17
N MET A 159 -26.32 9.47 10.93
CA MET A 159 -27.66 10.05 10.85
C MET A 159 -28.70 9.05 11.33
N GLY A 160 -29.81 9.55 11.85
CA GLY A 160 -31.01 8.79 12.12
C GLY A 160 -31.74 8.35 10.85
N LEU A 161 -32.86 7.66 11.05
CA LEU A 161 -33.74 7.26 9.95
C LEU A 161 -34.23 8.49 9.18
N ALA A 162 -34.45 8.29 7.88
CA ALA A 162 -34.85 9.34 6.94
C ALA A 162 -33.91 10.56 6.89
N GLY A 163 -32.65 10.42 7.33
CA GLY A 163 -31.67 11.51 7.31
C GLY A 163 -31.78 12.49 8.47
N THR A 164 -32.47 12.13 9.55
CA THR A 164 -32.61 12.98 10.73
C THR A 164 -31.29 13.13 11.51
N ASN A 165 -31.09 14.26 12.17
CA ASN A 165 -29.91 14.52 13.03
C ASN A 165 -28.55 14.16 12.40
N PRO A 166 -28.20 14.67 11.21
CA PRO A 166 -26.91 14.37 10.60
C PRO A 166 -25.77 14.94 11.46
N GLN A 167 -24.78 14.11 11.76
CA GLN A 167 -23.58 14.47 12.50
C GLN A 167 -22.35 14.04 11.70
N CYS A 168 -21.27 14.81 11.82
CA CYS A 168 -20.00 14.53 11.17
C CYS A 168 -18.89 15.05 12.09
N THR A 169 -18.02 14.15 12.56
CA THR A 169 -16.95 14.49 13.49
C THR A 169 -15.62 13.97 12.98
N VAL A 170 -14.59 14.81 13.08
CA VAL A 170 -13.21 14.41 12.75
C VAL A 170 -12.65 13.59 13.90
N VAL A 171 -12.03 12.46 13.58
CA VAL A 171 -11.31 11.63 14.54
C VAL A 171 -9.86 12.15 14.61
N PRO A 172 -9.37 12.54 15.80
CA PRO A 172 -8.01 13.04 15.96
C PRO A 172 -6.95 12.01 15.55
#